data_AF-A0A936DCZ1-F1
#
_entry.id   AF-A0A936DCZ1-F1
#
_cell.length_a   1.000
_cell.length_b   1.000
_cell.length_c   1.000
_cell.angle_alpha   90.00
_cell.angle_beta   90.00
_cell.angle_gamma   90.00
#
_symmetry.space_group_name_H-M   'P 1'
#
loop_
_entity.id
_entity.type
_entity.pdbx_description
1 polymer ?
#
loop_
_entity_poly.entity_id
_entity_poly.type
_entity_poly.pdbx_seq_one_letter_code
_entity_poly.pdbx_strand_id
1 'polypeptide(L)'
;MTTLTALGGLNLLRSDGVHFDVEVSVLAGALAPLVIGESETGAASLQPGARFAITIAKAYAGGDYGLDNVTIRVFVDDERVHEEHHDRGPLTQLGMHEWTWDGFTDQGKYSTWDLVGTRIQVMVVARHYPLATGDIGYVDVRANRGRWRRWLWVEIDKAKKQADVWIRFGLQFMDDHARRGKSRYASLFVGGVEKYWSRNHADGPEIDGERYAVRVHAEALTQADENTLDFEIYWTNDTDYVRSHNTGIIDGHVFYNAGAFATQPDADARFEYTSAHEFGHTVLQLAGSTHFSWTHKGSTTLRQATHAQTPHYPPAPIEIEMMLYFLKPDPPASDFYARVHASNADVMRLVSIGDLELT
;
A
#
# COMPACT_ATOMS: atom_id res chain seq x y z
N MET A 1 -22.58 7.35 9.20
CA MET A 1 -22.03 8.06 10.37
C MET A 1 -22.40 7.27 11.60
N THR A 2 -21.48 6.45 12.08
CA THR A 2 -21.65 5.68 13.32
C THR A 2 -20.62 6.26 14.27
N THR A 3 -21.07 7.13 15.17
CA THR A 3 -20.22 7.70 16.22
C THR A 3 -19.88 6.57 17.18
N LEU A 4 -18.64 6.10 17.16
CA LEU A 4 -18.11 5.19 18.18
C LEU A 4 -17.76 6.05 19.40
N THR A 5 -18.60 6.03 20.43
CA THR A 5 -18.32 6.71 21.70
C THR A 5 -17.56 5.72 22.60
N ALA A 6 -16.24 5.87 22.70
CA ALA A 6 -15.45 5.15 23.68
C ALA A 6 -15.58 5.87 25.03
N LEU A 7 -16.29 5.26 25.98
CA LEU A 7 -16.38 5.71 27.37
C LEU A 7 -15.06 5.41 28.09
N GLY A 8 -14.32 6.44 28.54
CA GLY A 8 -13.06 6.18 29.24
C GLY A 8 -12.31 7.36 29.85
N GLY A 9 -12.96 8.35 30.47
CA GLY A 9 -12.27 9.34 31.31
C GLY A 9 -12.48 9.05 32.81
N LEU A 10 -11.43 8.61 33.52
CA LEU A 10 -11.47 8.47 34.99
C LEU A 10 -10.95 9.76 35.63
N ASN A 11 -11.85 10.71 35.91
CA ASN A 11 -11.50 11.94 36.63
C ASN A 11 -11.39 11.67 38.14
N LEU A 12 -10.16 11.40 38.61
CA LEU A 12 -9.85 11.46 40.03
C LEU A 12 -9.84 12.93 40.47
N LEU A 13 -10.85 13.33 41.24
CA LEU A 13 -10.98 14.69 41.82
C LEU A 13 -9.69 15.08 42.56
N ARG A 14 -8.93 16.02 41.99
CA ARG A 14 -7.79 16.68 42.66
C ARG A 14 -8.26 17.93 43.41
N SER A 15 -7.59 18.21 44.52
CA SER A 15 -7.92 19.27 45.48
C SER A 15 -7.62 20.70 45.00
N ASP A 16 -7.08 20.88 43.80
CA ASP A 16 -6.57 22.13 43.22
C ASP A 16 -7.55 22.83 42.25
N GLY A 17 -8.61 22.13 41.81
CA GLY A 17 -9.81 22.75 41.21
C GLY A 17 -9.72 23.12 39.72
N VAL A 18 -8.58 22.92 39.05
CA VAL A 18 -8.46 23.10 37.58
C VAL A 18 -8.39 21.73 36.92
N HIS A 19 -9.42 21.41 36.14
CA HIS A 19 -9.58 20.14 35.43
C HIS A 19 -10.05 20.41 34.00
N PHE A 20 -9.53 19.63 33.06
CA PHE A 20 -9.94 19.63 31.66
C PHE A 20 -10.56 18.28 31.31
N ASP A 21 -11.68 18.32 30.60
CA ASP A 21 -12.21 17.14 29.93
C ASP A 21 -11.50 17.02 28.58
N VAL A 22 -10.75 15.93 28.42
CA VAL A 22 -10.03 15.59 27.19
C VAL A 22 -10.72 14.39 26.56
N GLU A 23 -11.34 14.61 25.40
CA GLU A 23 -11.96 13.55 24.61
C GLU A 23 -11.18 13.35 23.31
N VAL A 24 -10.96 12.10 22.93
CA VAL A 24 -10.31 11.72 21.68
C VAL A 24 -11.27 10.83 20.91
N SER A 25 -11.48 11.11 19.62
CA SER A 25 -12.34 10.30 18.75
C SER A 25 -11.78 10.20 17.34
N VAL A 26 -12.16 9.16 16.61
CA VAL A 26 -11.73 8.94 15.22
C VAL A 26 -12.63 9.74 14.28
N LEU A 27 -12.03 10.60 13.44
CA LEU A 27 -12.73 11.30 12.36
C LEU A 27 -12.68 10.49 11.06
N ALA A 28 -11.52 9.91 10.74
CA ALA A 28 -11.32 9.05 9.58
C ALA A 28 -10.20 8.04 9.86
N GLY A 29 -10.51 6.75 9.77
CA GLY A 29 -9.59 5.66 10.10
C GLY A 29 -8.95 5.04 8.87
N ALA A 30 -8.03 5.72 8.20
CA ALA A 30 -7.25 5.14 7.11
C ALA A 30 -5.76 5.43 7.30
N LEU A 31 -4.94 4.38 7.37
CA LEU A 31 -3.48 4.46 7.33
C LEU A 31 -3.03 4.03 5.94
N ALA A 32 -2.96 4.98 5.01
CA ALA A 32 -2.38 4.75 3.70
C ALA A 32 -0.88 5.05 3.73
N PRO A 33 0.00 4.08 3.41
CA PRO A 33 1.45 4.31 3.44
C PRO A 33 1.86 5.45 2.49
N LEU A 34 1.12 5.62 1.39
CA LEU A 34 1.38 6.59 0.33
C LEU A 34 0.06 7.04 -0.29
N VAL A 35 0.02 8.29 -0.76
CA VAL A 35 -0.98 8.71 -1.76
C VAL A 35 -0.26 9.20 -3.00
N ILE A 36 -0.87 8.87 -4.12
CA ILE A 36 -0.37 9.12 -5.44
C ILE A 36 -1.33 10.13 -6.05
N GLY A 37 -0.80 11.25 -6.56
CA GLY A 37 -1.62 12.17 -7.35
C GLY A 37 -2.26 11.44 -8.54
N GLU A 38 -3.43 11.90 -8.99
CA GLU A 38 -4.19 11.24 -10.06
C GLU A 38 -3.46 11.20 -11.43
N SER A 39 -2.35 11.92 -11.61
CA SER A 39 -1.57 11.94 -12.85
C SER A 39 -0.50 10.84 -12.92
N GLU A 40 -0.14 10.41 -14.14
CA GLU A 40 0.98 9.47 -14.36
C GLU A 40 2.36 10.04 -13.95
N THR A 41 2.43 11.36 -13.78
CA THR A 41 3.58 12.09 -13.23
C THR A 41 3.48 12.30 -11.71
N GLY A 42 2.48 11.71 -11.07
CA GLY A 42 2.04 12.07 -9.73
C GLY A 42 3.18 12.07 -8.72
N ALA A 43 3.49 13.26 -8.19
CA ALA A 43 4.29 13.38 -6.99
C ALA A 43 3.63 12.50 -5.93
N ALA A 44 4.37 11.50 -5.47
CA ALA A 44 3.91 10.65 -4.39
C ALA A 44 4.38 11.28 -3.08
N SER A 45 3.48 11.33 -2.12
CA SER A 45 3.76 11.89 -0.81
C SER A 45 3.28 10.93 0.27
N LEU A 46 4.04 10.85 1.34
CA LEU A 46 3.59 10.21 2.57
C LEU A 46 2.49 11.11 3.15
N GLN A 47 1.28 10.57 3.29
CA GLN A 47 0.09 11.40 3.54
C GLN A 47 -0.31 11.53 5.00
N PRO A 48 -1.19 12.50 5.32
CA PRO A 48 -1.86 12.52 6.62
C PRO A 48 -2.65 11.23 6.74
N GLY A 49 -2.20 10.36 7.65
CA GLY A 49 -2.87 9.10 7.92
C GLY A 49 -4.17 9.32 8.71
N ALA A 50 -4.43 8.47 9.69
CA ALA A 50 -5.68 8.49 10.42
C ALA A 50 -5.91 9.84 11.10
N ARG A 51 -7.13 10.36 10.98
CA ARG A 51 -7.56 11.66 11.50
C ARG A 51 -8.34 11.47 12.78
N PHE A 52 -8.00 12.27 13.79
CA PHE A 52 -8.59 12.24 15.12
C PHE A 52 -9.11 13.62 15.49
N ALA A 53 -10.24 13.67 16.18
CA ALA A 53 -10.72 14.85 16.87
C ALA A 53 -10.28 14.79 18.32
N ILE A 54 -9.62 15.85 18.77
CA ILE A 54 -9.21 16.08 20.15
C ILE A 54 -10.04 17.24 20.67
N THR A 55 -10.96 16.96 21.60
CA THR A 55 -11.77 17.97 22.26
C THR A 55 -11.20 18.25 23.64
N ILE A 56 -10.90 19.52 23.90
CA ILE A 56 -10.41 19.98 25.20
C ILE A 56 -11.44 20.99 25.73
N ALA A 57 -12.13 20.61 26.80
CA ALA A 57 -13.11 21.45 27.46
C ALA A 57 -12.73 21.72 28.92
N LYS A 58 -13.18 22.84 29.49
CA LYS A 58 -13.06 23.06 30.94
C LYS A 58 -14.05 22.16 31.66
N ALA A 59 -13.58 21.39 32.64
CA ALA A 59 -14.44 20.56 33.47
C ALA A 59 -15.07 21.35 34.64
N TYR A 60 -14.48 22.49 35.06
CA TYR A 60 -15.00 23.34 36.15
C TYR A 60 -14.95 24.84 35.86
N ALA A 61 -15.91 25.57 36.45
CA ALA A 61 -16.08 27.02 36.33
C ALA A 61 -15.13 27.77 37.28
N GLY A 62 -13.86 27.93 36.88
CA GLY A 62 -12.92 28.81 37.55
C GLY A 62 -11.89 29.35 36.58
N GLY A 63 -11.85 30.68 36.40
CA GLY A 63 -10.84 31.43 35.62
C GLY A 63 -10.71 31.10 34.12
N ASP A 64 -10.07 32.00 33.36
CA ASP A 64 -9.59 31.73 32.00
C ASP A 64 -8.15 31.23 32.05
N TYR A 65 -8.01 29.93 32.31
CA TYR A 65 -6.72 29.23 32.25
C TYR A 65 -6.57 28.58 30.87
N GLY A 66 -5.44 28.85 30.21
CA GLY A 66 -5.01 28.11 29.02
C GLY A 66 -4.20 26.88 29.40
N LEU A 67 -4.02 25.95 28.46
CA LEU A 67 -3.08 24.85 28.65
C LEU A 67 -1.65 25.33 28.42
N ASP A 68 -0.72 24.81 29.21
CA ASP A 68 0.71 25.09 29.06
C ASP A 68 1.35 24.14 28.05
N ASN A 69 0.92 22.87 28.04
CA ASN A 69 1.30 21.93 27.01
C ASN A 69 0.26 20.83 26.79
N VAL A 70 0.30 20.27 25.59
CA VAL A 70 -0.39 19.04 25.21
C VAL A 70 0.64 18.05 24.68
N THR A 71 0.61 16.83 25.19
CA THR A 71 1.41 15.72 24.66
C THR A 71 0.49 14.68 24.06
N ILE A 72 0.75 14.28 22.81
CA ILE A 72 0.02 13.23 22.11
C ILE A 72 0.96 12.03 21.99
N ARG A 73 0.45 10.83 22.30
CA ARG A 73 1.21 9.58 22.24
C ARG A 73 0.40 8.53 21.50
N VAL A 74 1.09 7.74 20.68
CA VAL A 74 0.49 6.55 20.06
C VAL A 74 1.17 5.31 20.63
N PHE A 75 0.35 4.34 21.03
CA PHE A 75 0.80 3.03 21.45
C PHE A 75 0.24 1.96 20.51
N VAL A 76 1.08 0.97 20.20
CA VAL A 76 0.70 -0.25 19.48
C VAL A 76 0.96 -1.40 20.43
N ASP A 77 -0.10 -2.14 20.82
CA ASP A 77 -0.04 -3.20 21.83
C ASP A 77 0.76 -2.81 23.08
N ASP A 78 0.44 -1.62 23.61
CA ASP A 78 1.05 -1.00 24.80
C ASP A 78 2.51 -0.52 24.67
N GLU A 79 3.14 -0.67 23.49
CA GLU A 79 4.44 -0.07 23.18
C GLU A 79 4.26 1.33 22.56
N ARG A 80 4.92 2.35 23.12
CA ARG A 80 4.88 3.72 22.58
C ARG A 80 5.67 3.78 21.28
N VAL A 81 4.98 4.06 20.18
CA VAL A 81 5.58 4.17 18.84
C VAL A 81 5.78 5.62 18.38
N HIS A 82 5.00 6.55 18.94
CA HIS A 82 5.00 7.95 18.52
C HIS A 82 4.77 8.89 19.72
N GLU A 83 5.42 10.05 19.74
CA GLU A 83 5.15 11.13 20.71
C GLU A 83 5.33 12.53 20.09
N GLU A 84 4.34 13.40 20.30
CA GLU A 84 4.37 14.81 19.91
C GLU A 84 4.13 15.72 21.13
N HIS A 85 4.89 16.81 21.21
CA HIS A 85 4.77 17.83 22.25
C HIS A 85 4.37 19.18 21.65
N HIS A 86 3.33 19.79 22.23
CA HIS A 86 2.84 21.10 21.83
C HIS A 86 2.83 22.04 23.04
N ASP A 87 3.75 23.00 23.06
CA ASP A 87 3.81 24.06 24.09
C ASP A 87 3.03 25.33 23.67
N ARG A 88 2.53 25.36 22.43
CA ARG A 88 1.76 26.47 21.85
C ARG A 88 0.98 26.01 20.62
N GLY A 89 -0.04 26.77 20.26
CA GLY A 89 -0.80 26.60 19.02
C GLY A 89 -2.26 26.21 19.28
N PRO A 90 -2.99 25.78 18.23
CA PRO A 90 -4.41 25.44 18.36
C PRO A 90 -4.65 24.37 19.43
N LEU A 91 -3.85 23.30 19.45
CA LEU A 91 -3.99 22.18 20.40
C LEU A 91 -3.86 22.59 21.87
N THR A 92 -3.22 23.71 22.20
CA THR A 92 -3.13 24.22 23.58
C THR A 92 -4.29 25.15 23.96
N GLN A 93 -5.30 25.28 23.10
CA GLN A 93 -6.50 26.06 23.33
C GLN A 93 -7.70 25.14 23.58
N LEU A 94 -8.72 25.67 24.25
CA LEU A 94 -10.00 24.98 24.40
C LEU A 94 -10.71 24.87 23.05
N GLY A 95 -11.46 23.80 22.87
CA GLY A 95 -12.22 23.51 21.67
C GLY A 95 -11.88 22.16 21.06
N MET A 96 -12.37 21.97 19.84
CA MET A 96 -12.14 20.77 19.05
C MET A 96 -11.01 21.04 18.05
N HIS A 97 -10.02 20.16 18.05
CA HIS A 97 -8.85 20.22 17.19
C HIS A 97 -8.72 18.93 16.39
N GLU A 98 -8.21 19.07 15.17
CA GLU A 98 -7.88 17.92 14.34
C GLU A 98 -6.40 17.58 14.48
N TRP A 99 -6.11 16.29 14.62
CA TRP A 99 -4.76 15.75 14.63
C TRP A 99 -4.68 14.52 13.73
N THR A 100 -3.52 14.28 13.13
CA THR A 100 -3.32 13.19 12.17
C THR A 100 -2.10 12.37 12.52
N TRP A 101 -2.20 11.06 12.39
CA TRP A 101 -1.06 10.14 12.48
C TRP A 101 -0.88 9.36 11.20
N ASP A 102 0.29 9.45 10.59
CA ASP A 102 0.64 8.78 9.33
C ASP A 102 0.93 7.26 9.48
N GLY A 103 0.89 6.75 10.71
CA GLY A 103 1.17 5.34 11.01
C GLY A 103 2.66 5.05 11.20
N PHE A 104 3.54 6.05 11.03
CA PHE A 104 4.97 5.87 11.24
C PHE A 104 5.33 5.99 12.73
N THR A 105 6.37 5.28 13.12
CA THR A 105 7.03 5.46 14.42
C THR A 105 7.91 6.71 14.42
N ASP A 106 8.35 7.15 15.60
CA ASP A 106 9.35 8.23 15.77
C ASP A 106 10.66 7.95 15.00
N GLN A 107 10.96 6.68 14.73
CA GLN A 107 12.13 6.26 13.96
C GLN A 107 11.89 6.29 12.44
N GLY A 108 10.72 6.72 12.00
CA GLY A 108 10.34 6.78 10.59
C GLY A 108 10.10 5.40 9.98
N LYS A 109 9.58 4.45 10.76
CA LYS A 109 9.20 3.12 10.27
C LYS A 109 7.70 2.93 10.21
N TYR A 110 7.22 2.31 9.14
CA TYR A 110 5.83 1.90 8.96
C TYR A 110 5.79 0.42 8.61
N SER A 111 4.86 -0.34 9.20
CA SER A 111 4.71 -1.77 8.95
C SER A 111 3.24 -2.16 9.04
N THR A 112 2.66 -2.53 7.90
CA THR A 112 1.29 -3.08 7.87
C THR A 112 1.19 -4.45 8.53
N TRP A 113 2.32 -5.16 8.66
CA TRP A 113 2.37 -6.44 9.35
C TRP A 113 2.22 -6.23 10.85
N ASP A 114 2.97 -5.28 11.41
CA ASP A 114 2.97 -5.00 12.85
C ASP A 114 1.70 -4.26 13.31
N LEU A 115 1.03 -3.54 12.41
CA LEU A 115 -0.19 -2.80 12.74
C LEU A 115 -1.47 -3.63 12.61
N VAL A 116 -1.49 -4.68 11.79
CA VAL A 116 -2.75 -5.41 11.54
C VAL A 116 -3.17 -6.25 12.73
N GLY A 117 -4.41 -6.06 13.16
CA GLY A 117 -5.03 -6.78 14.27
C GLY A 117 -4.60 -6.29 15.66
N THR A 118 -3.65 -5.36 15.73
CA THR A 118 -3.14 -4.83 17.00
C THR A 118 -4.04 -3.74 17.56
N ARG A 119 -3.95 -3.52 18.87
CA ARG A 119 -4.62 -2.40 19.54
C ARG A 119 -3.75 -1.16 19.33
N ILE A 120 -4.35 -0.14 18.73
CA ILE A 120 -3.73 1.18 18.57
C ILE A 120 -4.43 2.13 19.54
N GLN A 121 -3.67 2.68 20.48
CA GLN A 121 -4.17 3.67 21.42
C GLN A 121 -3.59 5.05 21.08
N VAL A 122 -4.46 6.03 20.87
CA VAL A 122 -4.06 7.44 20.83
C VAL A 122 -4.39 8.07 22.18
N MET A 123 -3.36 8.50 22.90
CA MET A 123 -3.47 9.12 24.23
C MET A 123 -3.05 10.58 24.17
N VAL A 124 -3.88 11.45 24.72
CA VAL A 124 -3.63 12.89 24.85
C VAL A 124 -3.50 13.23 26.32
N VAL A 125 -2.43 13.95 26.67
CA VAL A 125 -2.17 14.45 28.02
C VAL A 125 -2.14 15.98 27.97
N ALA A 126 -3.14 16.62 28.55
CA ALA A 126 -3.25 18.08 28.67
C ALA A 126 -2.74 18.53 30.04
N ARG A 127 -1.87 19.54 30.10
CA ARG A 127 -1.28 20.03 31.35
C ARG A 127 -1.44 21.53 31.53
N HIS A 128 -1.64 21.94 32.77
CA HIS A 128 -1.62 23.32 33.21
C HIS A 128 -0.65 23.50 34.39
N TYR A 129 0.26 24.48 34.31
CA TYR A 129 1.20 24.87 35.35
C TYR A 129 0.47 25.64 36.47
N PRO A 130 0.81 25.43 37.77
CA PRO A 130 1.94 24.69 38.32
C PRO A 130 1.72 23.19 38.52
N LEU A 131 0.64 22.62 37.98
CA LEU A 131 0.25 21.25 38.29
C LEU A 131 1.18 20.25 37.56
N ALA A 132 1.82 19.38 38.35
CA ALA A 132 2.74 18.35 37.84
C ALA A 132 2.03 17.23 37.06
N THR A 133 0.71 17.16 37.17
CA THR A 133 -0.10 16.04 36.69
C THR A 133 -1.14 16.54 35.70
N GLY A 134 -1.21 15.90 34.53
CA GLY A 134 -2.13 16.27 33.46
C GLY A 134 -3.45 15.52 33.52
N ASP A 135 -4.41 16.03 32.75
CA ASP A 135 -5.66 15.37 32.42
C ASP A 135 -5.46 14.55 31.14
N ILE A 136 -6.12 13.39 31.06
CA ILE A 136 -5.84 12.38 30.05
C ILE A 136 -7.13 12.01 29.32
N GLY A 137 -7.08 12.03 28.00
CA GLY A 137 -8.08 11.43 27.12
C GLY A 137 -7.41 10.40 26.22
N TYR A 138 -8.14 9.35 25.83
CA TYR A 138 -7.63 8.38 24.88
C TYR A 138 -8.75 7.76 24.05
N VAL A 139 -8.36 7.20 22.90
CA VAL A 139 -9.19 6.31 22.08
C VAL A 139 -8.40 5.07 21.73
N ASP A 140 -9.06 3.92 21.80
CA ASP A 140 -8.54 2.65 21.32
C ASP A 140 -9.22 2.31 19.99
N VAL A 141 -8.41 1.96 19.00
CA VAL A 141 -8.86 1.50 17.68
C VAL A 141 -8.11 0.22 17.31
N ARG A 142 -8.64 -0.50 16.32
CA ARG A 142 -7.94 -1.63 15.72
C ARG A 142 -7.68 -1.39 14.25
N ALA A 143 -6.47 -1.67 13.81
CA ALA A 143 -6.12 -1.66 12.40
C ALA A 143 -6.51 -2.99 11.75
N ASN A 144 -7.20 -2.92 10.62
CA ASN A 144 -7.65 -4.07 9.85
C ASN A 144 -7.29 -3.92 8.38
N ARG A 145 -7.01 -5.04 7.72
CA ARG A 145 -6.90 -5.08 6.25
C ARG A 145 -8.30 -5.15 5.65
N GLY A 146 -8.49 -4.45 4.54
CA GLY A 146 -9.62 -4.72 3.65
C GLY A 146 -9.59 -6.18 3.17
N ARG A 147 -10.78 -6.80 3.04
CA ARG A 147 -10.92 -8.22 2.64
C ARG A 147 -10.11 -8.59 1.39
N TRP A 148 -9.97 -7.67 0.44
CA TRP A 148 -9.31 -7.88 -0.85
C TRP A 148 -7.80 -7.63 -0.85
N ARG A 149 -7.18 -7.37 0.31
CA ARG A 149 -5.77 -6.93 0.44
C ARG A 149 -4.95 -7.78 1.42
N ARG A 150 -5.49 -8.93 1.87
CA ARG A 150 -4.83 -9.79 2.88
C ARG A 150 -3.54 -10.45 2.38
N TRP A 151 -3.41 -10.58 1.07
CA TRP A 151 -2.27 -11.17 0.36
C TRP A 151 -1.04 -10.27 0.26
N LEU A 152 -1.15 -9.02 0.70
CA LEU A 152 -0.12 -7.99 0.61
C LEU A 152 0.26 -7.49 2.01
N TRP A 153 1.54 -7.21 2.21
CA TRP A 153 1.98 -6.34 3.29
C TRP A 153 3.13 -5.44 2.82
N VAL A 154 3.17 -4.25 3.41
CA VAL A 154 4.10 -3.18 3.11
C VAL A 154 4.84 -2.77 4.38
N GLU A 155 6.14 -2.56 4.25
CA GLU A 155 6.98 -1.87 5.22
C GLU A 155 7.71 -0.70 4.55
N ILE A 156 7.85 0.41 5.25
CA ILE A 156 8.60 1.58 4.79
C ILE A 156 9.58 2.02 5.87
N ASP A 157 10.83 2.24 5.47
CA ASP A 157 11.90 2.79 6.30
C ASP A 157 12.37 4.12 5.70
N LYS A 158 11.93 5.24 6.31
CA LYS A 158 12.25 6.61 5.88
C LYS A 158 13.76 6.91 5.99
N ALA A 159 14.50 6.21 6.85
CA ALA A 159 15.94 6.42 7.02
C ALA A 159 16.73 5.71 5.90
N LYS A 160 16.30 4.51 5.51
CA LYS A 160 16.90 3.76 4.40
C LYS A 160 16.41 4.20 3.02
N LYS A 161 15.34 4.99 2.95
CA LYS A 161 14.63 5.31 1.70
C LYS A 161 14.21 4.03 0.98
N GLN A 162 13.60 3.11 1.73
CA GLN A 162 13.24 1.80 1.21
C GLN A 162 11.79 1.48 1.56
N ALA A 163 11.06 0.95 0.58
CA ALA A 163 9.81 0.25 0.78
C ALA A 163 10.01 -1.24 0.43
N ASP A 164 9.57 -2.12 1.31
CA ASP A 164 9.50 -3.55 1.06
C ASP A 164 8.03 -3.95 0.94
N VAL A 165 7.73 -4.70 -0.11
CA VAL A 165 6.39 -5.16 -0.44
C VAL A 165 6.44 -6.67 -0.53
N TRP A 166 5.60 -7.34 0.25
CA TRP A 166 5.53 -8.78 0.22
C TRP A 166 4.16 -9.24 -0.27
N ILE A 167 4.18 -10.29 -1.09
CA ILE A 167 3.03 -10.76 -1.84
C ILE A 167 2.92 -12.28 -1.69
N ARG A 168 1.72 -12.74 -1.36
CA ARG A 168 1.35 -14.15 -1.34
C ARG A 168 0.45 -14.49 -2.51
N PHE A 169 0.88 -15.42 -3.35
CA PHE A 169 0.09 -15.92 -4.47
C PHE A 169 -0.47 -17.31 -4.18
N GLY A 170 -1.71 -17.54 -4.62
CA GLY A 170 -2.40 -18.82 -4.57
C GLY A 170 -2.47 -19.39 -5.98
N LEU A 171 -1.52 -20.23 -6.36
CA LEU A 171 -1.42 -20.73 -7.73
C LEU A 171 -2.15 -22.06 -7.89
N GLN A 172 -3.16 -22.07 -8.76
CA GLN A 172 -3.92 -23.26 -9.15
C GLN A 172 -3.40 -23.80 -10.47
N PHE A 173 -3.10 -25.10 -10.55
CA PHE A 173 -2.51 -25.70 -11.75
C PHE A 173 -3.54 -26.58 -12.43
N MET A 174 -4.04 -26.11 -13.58
CA MET A 174 -5.31 -26.57 -14.14
C MET A 174 -5.19 -27.87 -14.93
N ASP A 175 -4.06 -28.07 -15.62
CA ASP A 175 -3.77 -29.28 -16.40
C ASP A 175 -2.63 -30.13 -15.80
N ASP A 176 -2.49 -31.37 -16.29
CA ASP A 176 -1.49 -32.32 -15.79
C ASP A 176 -0.04 -31.89 -16.02
N HIS A 177 0.24 -31.15 -17.10
CA HIS A 177 1.58 -30.62 -17.34
C HIS A 177 1.89 -29.50 -16.37
N ALA A 178 0.99 -28.54 -16.20
CA ALA A 178 1.07 -27.48 -15.20
C ALA A 178 1.29 -28.06 -13.80
N ARG A 179 0.53 -29.10 -13.43
CA ARG A 179 0.68 -29.80 -12.13
C ARG A 179 2.04 -30.47 -11.95
N ARG A 180 2.57 -31.14 -12.99
CA ARG A 180 3.90 -31.77 -12.95
C ARG A 180 5.03 -30.74 -12.83
N GLY A 181 4.88 -29.59 -13.47
CA GLY A 181 5.86 -28.50 -13.46
C GLY A 181 5.65 -27.44 -12.37
N LYS A 182 4.72 -27.66 -11.42
CA LYS A 182 4.21 -26.62 -10.50
C LYS A 182 5.29 -25.79 -9.81
N SER A 183 6.34 -26.41 -9.28
CA SER A 183 7.41 -25.69 -8.57
C SER A 183 8.17 -24.74 -9.49
N ARG A 184 8.36 -25.15 -10.76
CA ARG A 184 9.03 -24.34 -11.76
C ARG A 184 8.15 -23.17 -12.20
N TYR A 185 6.88 -23.43 -12.53
CA TYR A 185 5.97 -22.36 -12.94
C TYR A 185 5.70 -21.38 -11.81
N ALA A 186 5.60 -21.86 -10.56
CA ALA A 186 5.54 -20.99 -9.39
C ALA A 186 6.79 -20.11 -9.28
N SER A 187 7.99 -20.69 -9.43
CA SER A 187 9.24 -19.93 -9.39
C SER A 187 9.34 -18.88 -10.50
N LEU A 188 8.92 -19.21 -11.73
CA LEU A 188 8.90 -18.24 -12.84
C LEU A 188 7.87 -17.13 -12.60
N PHE A 189 6.69 -17.48 -12.08
CA PHE A 189 5.64 -16.52 -11.78
C PHE A 189 6.12 -15.49 -10.76
N VAL A 190 6.60 -15.95 -9.60
CA VAL A 190 7.09 -15.03 -8.55
C VAL A 190 8.34 -14.29 -8.99
N GLY A 191 9.29 -14.96 -9.65
CA GLY A 191 10.51 -14.33 -10.15
C GLY A 191 10.23 -13.23 -11.17
N GLY A 192 9.23 -13.41 -12.04
CA GLY A 192 8.76 -12.36 -12.94
C GLY A 192 8.20 -11.16 -12.19
N VAL A 193 7.32 -11.39 -11.20
CA VAL A 193 6.75 -10.31 -10.37
C VAL A 193 7.84 -9.55 -9.64
N GLU A 194 8.73 -10.23 -8.92
CA GLU A 194 9.83 -9.61 -8.18
C GLU A 194 10.74 -8.77 -9.10
N LYS A 195 11.12 -9.34 -10.25
CA LYS A 195 11.99 -8.69 -11.23
C LYS A 195 11.38 -7.41 -11.82
N TYR A 196 10.13 -7.48 -12.24
CA TYR A 196 9.52 -6.40 -13.02
C TYR A 196 8.86 -5.32 -12.17
N TRP A 197 8.55 -5.61 -10.91
CA TRP A 197 7.93 -4.67 -9.96
C TRP A 197 8.90 -4.09 -8.91
N SER A 198 10.12 -4.62 -8.79
CA SER A 198 11.14 -4.01 -7.94
C SER A 198 11.82 -2.81 -8.61
N ARG A 199 12.35 -1.92 -7.79
CA ARG A 199 13.18 -0.76 -8.15
C ARG A 199 14.34 -0.58 -7.18
N ASN A 200 15.49 -0.21 -7.72
CA ASN A 200 16.63 0.19 -6.92
C ASN A 200 16.58 1.72 -6.67
N HIS A 201 17.53 2.28 -5.94
CA HIS A 201 17.53 3.73 -5.65
C HIS A 201 17.79 4.61 -6.89
N ALA A 202 18.47 4.09 -7.91
CA ALA A 202 18.83 4.89 -9.08
C ALA A 202 17.63 5.08 -10.01
N ASP A 203 16.77 4.08 -10.14
CA ASP A 203 15.60 4.07 -11.02
C ASP A 203 14.25 4.16 -10.27
N GLY A 204 14.26 4.09 -8.95
CA GLY A 204 13.06 4.08 -8.14
C GLY A 204 12.28 5.39 -8.07
N PRO A 205 11.06 5.31 -7.50
CA PRO A 205 10.14 6.42 -7.40
C PRO A 205 10.66 7.51 -6.46
N GLU A 206 10.23 8.75 -6.73
CA GLU A 206 10.46 9.88 -5.84
C GLU A 206 9.29 10.00 -4.86
N ILE A 207 9.60 10.00 -3.56
CA ILE A 207 8.66 10.12 -2.45
C ILE A 207 9.13 11.28 -1.59
N ASP A 208 8.31 12.32 -1.47
CA ASP A 208 8.66 13.55 -0.74
C ASP A 208 10.02 14.15 -1.14
N GLY A 209 10.33 14.13 -2.45
CA GLY A 209 11.57 14.67 -3.02
C GLY A 209 12.80 13.76 -2.90
N GLU A 210 12.66 12.57 -2.32
CA GLU A 210 13.75 11.62 -2.12
C GLU A 210 13.52 10.33 -2.93
N ARG A 211 14.57 9.70 -3.46
CA ARG A 211 14.45 8.45 -4.22
C ARG A 211 14.42 7.22 -3.33
N TYR A 212 13.37 6.43 -3.46
CA TYR A 212 13.21 5.19 -2.71
C TYR A 212 13.55 3.98 -3.57
N ALA A 213 14.20 2.99 -2.97
CA ALA A 213 14.18 1.63 -3.50
C ALA A 213 12.85 0.96 -3.11
N VAL A 214 12.27 0.19 -4.03
CA VAL A 214 11.08 -0.63 -3.76
C VAL A 214 11.43 -2.08 -4.02
N ARG A 215 11.38 -2.92 -2.99
CA ARG A 215 11.71 -4.34 -3.13
C ARG A 215 10.45 -5.16 -3.02
N VAL A 216 10.17 -5.93 -4.07
CA VAL A 216 9.06 -6.88 -4.07
C VAL A 216 9.61 -8.25 -3.71
N HIS A 217 8.97 -8.88 -2.73
CA HIS A 217 9.21 -10.24 -2.28
C HIS A 217 7.93 -11.03 -2.51
N ALA A 218 8.00 -12.11 -3.27
CA ALA A 218 6.82 -12.88 -3.64
C ALA A 218 7.00 -14.35 -3.27
N GLU A 219 5.96 -14.92 -2.67
CA GLU A 219 5.86 -16.35 -2.46
C GLU A 219 4.60 -16.91 -3.09
N ALA A 220 4.68 -18.16 -3.54
CA ALA A 220 3.55 -18.86 -4.15
C ALA A 220 3.22 -20.11 -3.34
N LEU A 221 1.97 -20.19 -2.89
CA LEU A 221 1.38 -21.39 -2.36
C LEU A 221 0.75 -22.19 -3.50
N THR A 222 0.92 -23.51 -3.46
CA THR A 222 0.29 -24.42 -4.45
C THR A 222 -1.17 -24.73 -4.14
N GLN A 223 -1.73 -24.08 -3.11
CA GLN A 223 -3.15 -24.06 -2.76
C GLN A 223 -3.47 -22.66 -2.24
N ALA A 224 -4.54 -22.07 -2.78
CA ALA A 224 -5.02 -20.77 -2.36
C ALA A 224 -5.62 -20.81 -0.96
N ASP A 225 -5.51 -19.69 -0.23
CA ASP A 225 -6.21 -19.45 1.03
C ASP A 225 -6.73 -18.01 1.10
N GLU A 226 -7.35 -17.63 2.22
CA GLU A 226 -7.95 -16.29 2.36
C GLU A 226 -6.92 -15.13 2.39
N ASN A 227 -5.63 -15.45 2.43
CA ASN A 227 -4.51 -14.53 2.43
C ASN A 227 -3.64 -14.66 1.17
N THR A 228 -4.18 -15.25 0.09
CA THR A 228 -3.50 -15.29 -1.21
C THR A 228 -4.20 -14.45 -2.27
N LEU A 229 -3.43 -13.96 -3.23
CA LEU A 229 -3.93 -13.48 -4.51
C LEU A 229 -3.87 -14.62 -5.51
N ASP A 230 -5.03 -15.01 -6.03
CA ASP A 230 -5.17 -16.27 -6.75
C ASP A 230 -4.96 -16.10 -8.25
N PHE A 231 -4.27 -17.06 -8.85
CA PHE A 231 -4.10 -17.18 -10.30
C PHE A 231 -4.22 -18.65 -10.73
N GLU A 232 -4.86 -18.85 -11.87
CA GLU A 232 -4.90 -20.14 -12.56
C GLU A 232 -3.77 -20.23 -13.59
N ILE A 233 -2.97 -21.28 -13.50
CA ILE A 233 -1.84 -21.57 -14.36
C ILE A 233 -2.21 -22.70 -15.29
N TYR A 234 -2.11 -22.41 -16.58
CA TYR A 234 -2.34 -23.31 -17.68
C TYR A 234 -1.03 -23.58 -18.44
N TRP A 235 -0.93 -24.76 -19.03
CA TRP A 235 0.15 -25.14 -19.92
C TRP A 235 -0.40 -25.53 -21.29
N THR A 236 0.25 -25.06 -22.36
CA THR A 236 -0.06 -25.50 -23.72
C THR A 236 1.21 -25.79 -24.50
N ASN A 237 1.13 -26.78 -25.40
CA ASN A 237 2.17 -27.09 -26.39
C ASN A 237 1.76 -26.69 -27.81
N ASP A 238 0.68 -25.93 -27.96
CA ASP A 238 0.26 -25.44 -29.26
C ASP A 238 1.29 -24.46 -29.81
N THR A 239 1.47 -24.50 -31.13
CA THR A 239 2.33 -23.54 -31.84
C THR A 239 1.69 -22.16 -31.94
N ASP A 240 0.37 -22.10 -31.79
CA ASP A 240 -0.38 -20.85 -31.73
C ASP A 240 -0.34 -20.29 -30.31
N TYR A 241 0.02 -19.01 -30.20
CA TYR A 241 0.08 -18.34 -28.91
C TYR A 241 -1.31 -18.18 -28.29
N VAL A 242 -1.49 -18.69 -27.08
CA VAL A 242 -2.67 -18.49 -26.24
C VAL A 242 -2.43 -17.33 -25.29
N ARG A 243 -3.37 -16.38 -25.30
CA ARG A 243 -3.26 -15.16 -24.52
C ARG A 243 -3.72 -15.38 -23.07
N SER A 244 -2.90 -14.91 -22.14
CA SER A 244 -3.27 -14.76 -20.73
C SER A 244 -4.21 -13.59 -20.53
N HIS A 245 -4.97 -13.59 -19.44
CA HIS A 245 -5.86 -12.49 -19.12
C HIS A 245 -6.12 -12.42 -17.62
N ASN A 246 -6.29 -11.20 -17.12
CA ASN A 246 -6.76 -10.95 -15.77
C ASN A 246 -7.85 -9.88 -15.79
N THR A 247 -9.04 -10.22 -15.29
CA THR A 247 -10.15 -9.26 -15.14
C THR A 247 -9.98 -8.32 -13.94
N GLY A 248 -8.97 -8.58 -13.10
CA GLY A 248 -8.37 -7.70 -12.11
C GLY A 248 -8.42 -8.24 -10.68
N ILE A 249 -9.54 -8.79 -10.21
CA ILE A 249 -9.65 -9.27 -8.82
C ILE A 249 -10.24 -10.69 -8.73
N ILE A 250 -10.96 -11.14 -9.76
CA ILE A 250 -11.82 -12.33 -9.67
C ILE A 250 -11.27 -13.49 -10.50
N ASP A 251 -10.46 -13.22 -11.54
CA ASP A 251 -10.11 -14.25 -12.50
C ASP A 251 -8.82 -13.93 -13.28
N GLY A 252 -7.69 -14.43 -12.79
CA GLY A 252 -6.37 -14.27 -13.40
C GLY A 252 -5.89 -15.59 -14.00
N HIS A 253 -5.87 -15.69 -15.33
CA HIS A 253 -5.41 -16.86 -16.07
C HIS A 253 -4.08 -16.58 -16.75
N VAL A 254 -3.07 -17.40 -16.46
CA VAL A 254 -1.74 -17.28 -17.07
C VAL A 254 -1.35 -18.57 -17.78
N PHE A 255 -1.01 -18.45 -19.06
CA PHE A 255 -0.67 -19.56 -19.94
C PHE A 255 0.85 -19.66 -20.16
N TYR A 256 1.44 -20.78 -19.77
CA TYR A 256 2.76 -21.18 -20.22
C TYR A 256 2.66 -21.80 -21.63
N ASN A 257 3.09 -21.03 -22.63
CA ASN A 257 2.97 -21.38 -24.04
C ASN A 257 4.22 -22.11 -24.55
N ALA A 258 4.42 -23.39 -24.20
CA ALA A 258 5.64 -24.13 -24.54
C ALA A 258 5.86 -24.30 -26.05
N GLY A 259 4.80 -24.49 -26.83
CA GLY A 259 4.90 -24.76 -28.27
C GLY A 259 5.02 -23.52 -29.15
N ALA A 260 4.67 -22.34 -28.65
CA ALA A 260 4.66 -21.09 -29.41
C ALA A 260 6.04 -20.43 -29.52
N PHE A 261 7.05 -20.93 -28.79
CA PHE A 261 8.41 -20.39 -28.78
C PHE A 261 9.42 -21.44 -29.25
N ALA A 262 10.47 -20.97 -29.93
CA ALA A 262 11.52 -21.82 -30.46
C ALA A 262 12.34 -22.52 -29.36
N THR A 263 12.45 -21.88 -28.18
CA THR A 263 13.24 -22.39 -27.07
C THR A 263 12.50 -22.25 -25.73
N GLN A 264 12.82 -23.14 -24.79
CA GLN A 264 12.28 -23.09 -23.42
C GLN A 264 12.66 -21.79 -22.68
N PRO A 265 13.89 -21.25 -22.79
CA PRO A 265 14.21 -19.93 -22.23
C PRO A 265 13.33 -18.79 -22.76
N ASP A 266 12.96 -18.81 -24.05
CA ASP A 266 12.07 -17.77 -24.61
C ASP A 266 10.65 -17.89 -24.03
N ALA A 267 10.15 -19.12 -23.88
CA ALA A 267 8.87 -19.38 -23.23
C ALA A 267 8.88 -18.97 -21.74
N ASP A 268 10.00 -19.18 -21.06
CA ASP A 268 10.18 -18.79 -19.65
C ASP A 268 10.17 -17.27 -19.49
N ALA A 269 10.99 -16.57 -20.27
CA ALA A 269 11.05 -15.11 -20.24
C ALA A 269 9.68 -14.49 -20.58
N ARG A 270 8.95 -15.09 -21.53
CA ARG A 270 7.58 -14.67 -21.82
C ARG A 270 6.66 -14.89 -20.63
N PHE A 271 6.70 -16.06 -20.02
CA PHE A 271 5.83 -16.41 -18.91
C PHE A 271 6.10 -15.54 -17.68
N GLU A 272 7.36 -15.25 -17.35
CA GLU A 272 7.75 -14.30 -16.30
C GLU A 272 7.14 -12.91 -16.55
N TYR A 273 7.34 -12.37 -17.75
CA TYR A 273 6.79 -11.07 -18.14
C TYR A 273 5.26 -11.06 -18.08
N THR A 274 4.60 -12.08 -18.66
CA THR A 274 3.14 -12.15 -18.68
C THR A 274 2.57 -12.30 -17.27
N SER A 275 3.19 -13.10 -16.40
CA SER A 275 2.79 -13.21 -15.00
C SER A 275 2.83 -11.85 -14.29
N ALA A 276 3.91 -11.09 -14.48
CA ALA A 276 4.05 -9.76 -13.91
C ALA A 276 3.05 -8.74 -14.50
N HIS A 277 2.71 -8.85 -15.79
CA HIS A 277 1.73 -8.02 -16.46
C HIS A 277 0.31 -8.31 -15.94
N GLU A 278 -0.07 -9.58 -15.84
CA GLU A 278 -1.37 -9.98 -15.32
C GLU A 278 -1.51 -9.63 -13.83
N PHE A 279 -0.44 -9.75 -13.04
CA PHE A 279 -0.41 -9.20 -11.68
C PHE A 279 -0.68 -7.68 -11.66
N GLY A 280 -0.08 -6.94 -12.61
CA GLY A 280 -0.29 -5.50 -12.75
C GLY A 280 -1.74 -5.08 -12.93
N HIS A 281 -2.55 -5.89 -13.63
CA HIS A 281 -3.98 -5.62 -13.74
C HIS A 281 -4.69 -5.59 -12.39
N THR A 282 -4.26 -6.41 -11.42
CA THR A 282 -4.77 -6.41 -10.05
C THR A 282 -4.40 -5.13 -9.33
N VAL A 283 -3.13 -4.73 -9.40
CA VAL A 283 -2.62 -3.50 -8.77
C VAL A 283 -3.36 -2.28 -9.30
N LEU A 284 -3.46 -2.14 -10.63
CA LEU A 284 -4.12 -1.00 -11.26
C LEU A 284 -5.62 -0.93 -10.95
N GLN A 285 -6.28 -2.07 -10.78
CA GLN A 285 -7.68 -2.09 -10.42
C GLN A 285 -7.92 -1.73 -8.95
N LEU A 286 -7.07 -2.18 -8.03
CA LEU A 286 -7.19 -1.85 -6.61
C LEU A 286 -6.80 -0.41 -6.28
N ALA A 287 -5.79 0.12 -6.97
CA ALA A 287 -5.31 1.50 -6.78
C ALA A 287 -6.06 2.53 -7.63
N GLY A 288 -6.74 2.09 -8.69
CA GLY A 288 -7.38 2.95 -9.68
C GLY A 288 -8.76 2.45 -10.07
N SER A 289 -9.00 2.24 -11.36
CA SER A 289 -10.28 1.72 -11.88
C SER A 289 -10.07 0.55 -12.83
N THR A 290 -11.09 -0.32 -12.93
CA THR A 290 -11.13 -1.39 -13.94
C THR A 290 -10.92 -0.85 -15.35
N HIS A 291 -11.48 0.33 -15.68
CA HIS A 291 -11.26 0.98 -16.98
C HIS A 291 -9.77 1.31 -17.20
N PHE A 292 -9.11 1.89 -16.21
CA PHE A 292 -7.70 2.23 -16.27
C PHE A 292 -6.81 0.99 -16.50
N SER A 293 -7.13 -0.10 -15.80
CA SER A 293 -6.47 -1.40 -15.97
C SER A 293 -6.71 -2.00 -17.37
N TRP A 294 -7.96 -2.11 -17.81
CA TRP A 294 -8.34 -2.81 -19.05
C TRP A 294 -7.99 -2.07 -20.33
N THR A 295 -7.91 -0.74 -20.27
CA THR A 295 -7.46 0.08 -21.41
C THR A 295 -5.94 0.20 -21.48
N HIS A 296 -5.19 -0.49 -20.61
CA HIS A 296 -3.73 -0.36 -20.55
C HIS A 296 -3.33 1.11 -20.43
N LYS A 297 -3.93 1.81 -19.47
CA LYS A 297 -3.75 3.25 -19.24
C LYS A 297 -4.12 4.12 -20.45
N GLY A 298 -5.21 3.73 -21.12
CA GLY A 298 -5.68 4.41 -22.33
C GLY A 298 -4.86 4.13 -23.60
N SER A 299 -3.79 3.31 -23.54
CA SER A 299 -3.05 2.90 -24.74
C SER A 299 -3.82 1.92 -25.62
N THR A 300 -4.96 1.40 -25.15
CA THR A 300 -5.86 0.53 -25.92
C THR A 300 -7.33 0.82 -25.66
N THR A 301 -8.20 0.26 -26.50
CA THR A 301 -9.63 0.15 -26.23
C THR A 301 -9.90 -0.91 -25.15
N LEU A 302 -11.11 -0.94 -24.59
CA LEU A 302 -11.56 -2.05 -23.71
C LEU A 302 -11.51 -3.43 -24.40
N ARG A 303 -11.46 -3.47 -25.75
CA ARG A 303 -11.27 -4.71 -26.53
C ARG A 303 -9.79 -5.01 -26.78
N GLN A 304 -8.90 -4.28 -26.11
CA GLN A 304 -7.44 -4.43 -26.16
C GLN A 304 -6.83 -4.25 -27.56
N ALA A 305 -7.56 -3.57 -28.45
CA ALA A 305 -7.00 -3.07 -29.71
C ALA A 305 -6.27 -1.74 -29.45
N THR A 306 -5.05 -1.59 -30.00
CA THR A 306 -4.28 -0.36 -29.92
C THR A 306 -4.99 0.78 -30.64
N HIS A 307 -4.90 1.98 -30.08
CA HIS A 307 -5.36 3.20 -30.73
C HIS A 307 -4.32 3.70 -31.73
N ALA A 308 -4.73 4.59 -32.64
CA ALA A 308 -3.78 5.27 -33.53
C ALA A 308 -2.77 6.16 -32.77
N GLN A 309 -3.09 6.52 -31.52
CA GLN A 309 -2.28 7.35 -30.63
C GLN A 309 -1.43 6.51 -29.66
N THR A 310 -1.53 5.18 -29.73
CA THR A 310 -0.67 4.28 -28.94
C THR A 310 0.79 4.56 -29.26
N PRO A 311 1.67 4.69 -28.26
CA PRO A 311 3.07 5.00 -28.49
C PRO A 311 3.80 3.88 -29.24
N HIS A 312 4.88 4.22 -29.92
CA HIS A 312 5.86 3.23 -30.38
C HIS A 312 6.80 2.85 -29.23
N TYR A 313 7.41 1.67 -29.32
CA TYR A 313 8.45 1.26 -28.38
C TYR A 313 9.56 2.32 -28.31
N PRO A 314 9.97 2.74 -27.10
CA PRO A 314 11.04 3.70 -26.96
C PRO A 314 12.38 3.07 -27.40
N PRO A 315 13.29 3.84 -28.02
CA PRO A 315 14.59 3.33 -28.43
C PRO A 315 15.44 2.96 -27.22
N ALA A 316 16.25 1.91 -27.35
CA ALA A 316 17.23 1.58 -26.32
C ALA A 316 18.17 2.77 -26.06
N PRO A 317 18.58 3.03 -24.81
CA PRO A 317 18.39 2.18 -23.61
C PRO A 317 17.17 2.55 -22.75
N ILE A 318 16.18 3.27 -23.27
CA ILE A 318 15.04 3.78 -22.48
C ILE A 318 14.16 2.63 -21.99
N GLU A 319 13.67 2.71 -20.74
CA GLU A 319 12.76 1.71 -20.15
C GLU A 319 11.47 1.54 -20.97
N ILE A 320 10.92 0.33 -20.99
CA ILE A 320 9.62 0.01 -21.59
C ILE A 320 8.59 -0.17 -20.47
N GLU A 321 7.55 0.64 -20.46
CA GLU A 321 6.50 0.54 -19.45
C GLU A 321 5.63 -0.70 -19.66
N MET A 322 5.65 -1.62 -18.71
CA MET A 322 5.02 -2.95 -18.81
C MET A 322 3.51 -2.91 -19.04
N MET A 323 2.81 -1.92 -18.48
CA MET A 323 1.35 -1.83 -18.54
C MET A 323 0.84 -1.08 -19.77
N LEU A 324 1.72 -0.48 -20.57
CA LEU A 324 1.36 0.14 -21.85
C LEU A 324 1.44 -0.86 -23.00
N TYR A 325 0.53 -0.70 -23.96
CA TYR A 325 0.66 -1.32 -25.26
C TYR A 325 1.43 -0.39 -26.18
N PHE A 326 2.15 -0.99 -27.12
CA PHE A 326 2.95 -0.27 -28.09
C PHE A 326 2.62 -0.71 -29.51
N LEU A 327 2.76 0.21 -30.45
CA LEU A 327 2.68 -0.08 -31.88
C LEU A 327 3.94 -0.84 -32.34
N LYS A 328 3.73 -1.76 -33.28
CA LYS A 328 4.79 -2.50 -33.98
C LYS A 328 5.77 -1.54 -34.70
N PRO A 329 7.00 -2.00 -35.04
CA PRO A 329 7.57 -3.33 -34.77
C PRO A 329 7.99 -3.53 -33.31
N ASP A 330 8.03 -4.79 -32.86
CA ASP A 330 8.56 -5.11 -31.53
C ASP A 330 10.09 -5.01 -31.52
N PRO A 331 10.70 -4.59 -30.40
CA PRO A 331 12.13 -4.76 -30.18
C PRO A 331 12.51 -6.26 -30.13
N PRO A 332 13.80 -6.59 -30.32
CA PRO A 332 14.29 -7.94 -30.08
C PRO A 332 13.91 -8.44 -28.67
N ALA A 333 13.52 -9.70 -28.53
CA ALA A 333 13.02 -10.23 -27.25
C ALA A 333 13.99 -10.03 -26.08
N SER A 334 15.29 -10.23 -26.30
CA SER A 334 16.32 -10.01 -25.26
C SER A 334 16.40 -8.55 -24.82
N ASP A 335 16.27 -7.60 -25.74
CA ASP A 335 16.23 -6.17 -25.46
C ASP A 335 14.93 -5.78 -24.74
N PHE A 336 13.79 -6.34 -25.16
CA PHE A 336 12.50 -6.13 -24.51
C PHE A 336 12.53 -6.56 -23.04
N TYR A 337 12.88 -7.82 -22.77
CA TYR A 337 12.84 -8.38 -21.41
C TYR A 337 13.87 -7.77 -20.46
N ALA A 338 14.91 -7.11 -20.99
CA ALA A 338 15.91 -6.38 -20.23
C ALA A 338 15.51 -4.94 -19.90
N ARG A 339 14.58 -4.34 -20.66
CA ARG A 339 14.14 -2.95 -20.48
C ARG A 339 12.72 -2.81 -19.96
N VAL A 340 11.92 -3.87 -19.98
CA VAL A 340 10.52 -3.81 -19.54
C VAL A 340 10.42 -3.83 -18.03
N HIS A 341 9.67 -2.89 -17.45
CA HIS A 341 9.40 -2.86 -16.01
C HIS A 341 8.08 -2.12 -15.71
N ALA A 342 7.49 -2.33 -14.52
CA ALA A 342 6.33 -1.56 -14.05
C ALA A 342 6.74 -0.12 -13.78
N SER A 343 6.07 0.90 -14.34
CA SER A 343 6.53 2.29 -14.15
C SER A 343 6.57 2.70 -12.68
N ASN A 344 7.35 3.73 -12.35
CA ASN A 344 7.43 4.25 -10.98
C ASN A 344 6.04 4.59 -10.41
N ALA A 345 5.12 5.11 -11.22
CA ALA A 345 3.75 5.35 -10.80
C ALA A 345 3.01 4.05 -10.41
N ASP A 346 3.22 2.95 -11.13
CA ASP A 346 2.60 1.65 -10.83
C ASP A 346 3.22 0.97 -9.63
N VAL A 347 4.54 1.05 -9.48
CA VAL A 347 5.24 0.59 -8.29
C VAL A 347 4.71 1.32 -7.06
N MET A 348 4.49 2.63 -7.16
CA MET A 348 3.87 3.38 -6.07
C MET A 348 2.44 2.95 -5.79
N ARG A 349 1.65 2.64 -6.82
CA ARG A 349 0.29 2.09 -6.67
C ARG A 349 0.29 0.76 -5.92
N LEU A 350 1.29 -0.09 -6.19
CA LEU A 350 1.48 -1.33 -5.44
C LEU A 350 1.74 -1.06 -3.96
N VAL A 351 2.59 -0.09 -3.62
CA VAL A 351 2.82 0.26 -2.21
C VAL A 351 1.57 0.88 -1.58
N SER A 352 0.83 1.73 -2.29
CA SER A 352 -0.35 2.43 -1.74
C SER A 352 -1.53 1.49 -1.42
N ILE A 353 -1.66 0.36 -2.11
CA ILE A 353 -2.75 -0.61 -1.83
C ILE A 353 -2.51 -1.44 -0.57
N GLY A 354 -1.39 -1.23 0.14
CA GLY A 354 -1.13 -1.76 1.48
C GLY A 354 -1.81 -0.98 2.62
N ASP A 355 -2.78 -0.11 2.33
CA ASP A 355 -3.48 0.66 3.35
C ASP A 355 -4.21 -0.20 4.41
N LEU A 356 -4.42 0.40 5.59
CA LEU A 356 -5.17 -0.18 6.70
C LEU A 356 -6.37 0.69 7.07
N GLU A 357 -7.45 0.05 7.49
CA GLU A 357 -8.62 0.73 8.05
C GLU A 357 -8.58 0.65 9.58
N LEU A 358 -8.79 1.78 10.26
CA LEU A 358 -8.93 1.84 11.72
C LEU A 358 -10.41 1.81 12.09
N THR A 359 -10.79 0.85 12.93
CA THR A 359 -12.19 0.60 13.36
C THR A 359 -12.33 0.51 14.86
#